data_AF-A0A443SR23-F1
#
_entry.id   AF-A0A443SR23-F1
#
_cell.length_a   1.000
_cell.length_b   1.000
_cell.length_c   1.000
_cell.angle_alpha   90.00
_cell.angle_beta   90.00
_cell.angle_gamma   90.00
#
_symmetry.space_group_name_H-M   'P 1'
#
loop_
_entity.id
_entity.type
_entity.pdbx_description
1 polymer ?
#
loop_
_entity_poly.entity_id
_entity_poly.type
_entity_poly.pdbx_seq_one_letter_code
_entity_poly.pdbx_strand_id
1 'polypeptide(L)'
;MDAKSFGQEMKANEKSNCNQKHLPSFMWKIKRYPNPSSYLFGTIHVPYTLVWDSIPMHIKQAFERSDCVFFELDLLDPYTITALANCQVLPNNKKLMDILPPDLYKRLKRHLDYVRSMLPKWMTSDQRGKGLYAEYLFNAITGNWERKRPVWVMLMVNSLTESDIKSRGIPVLDLYLAQEAQRMNKKTGAVERVEEQCLPMNDLSNMQVLFALNRTLSQHENIRYGFMRPSYTTQDLIRHYNCGNLNSIIFNQGTSQVPSLIGSSYSESSKDKESSERLENYFRNELVIKRNLKMAQKVIEILAANAHKSYFFAFGAGQNSIIDVLKAAGFEVERVTEVNINRNASDASVSMISTK
;
A
#
# COMPACT_ATOMS: atom_id res chain seq x y z
N MET A 1 12.31 -2.70 54.07
CA MET A 1 11.29 -1.73 53.60
C MET A 1 11.79 -1.12 52.30
N ASP A 2 12.13 -1.94 51.32
CA ASP A 2 11.27 -2.64 50.35
C ASP A 2 11.05 -1.82 49.09
N ALA A 3 11.84 -2.17 48.08
CA ALA A 3 11.55 -1.97 46.67
C ALA A 3 10.36 -2.86 46.27
N LYS A 4 9.34 -2.31 45.61
CA LYS A 4 8.46 -3.05 44.69
C LYS A 4 7.54 -2.10 43.89
N SER A 5 7.45 -2.44 42.60
CA SER A 5 6.44 -2.10 41.59
C SER A 5 6.26 -0.65 41.11
N PHE A 6 7.10 -0.25 40.15
CA PHE A 6 6.64 0.54 39.00
C PHE A 6 6.99 -0.25 37.73
N GLY A 7 6.15 -1.24 37.44
CA GLY A 7 6.36 -2.15 36.33
C GLY A 7 5.18 -3.09 36.21
N GLN A 8 4.20 -2.68 35.39
CA GLN A 8 3.19 -3.47 34.68
C GLN A 8 1.90 -2.67 34.61
N GLU A 9 1.65 -2.06 33.43
CA GLU A 9 0.37 -2.12 32.72
C GLU A 9 0.49 -1.34 31.40
N MET A 10 1.23 -1.92 30.44
CA MET A 10 1.04 -1.60 29.02
C MET A 10 0.28 -2.75 28.36
N LYS A 11 -1.00 -2.86 28.71
CA LYS A 11 -2.01 -3.59 27.95
C LYS A 11 -3.31 -2.80 27.99
N ALA A 12 -3.47 -1.90 27.02
CA ALA A 12 -4.79 -1.39 26.64
C ALA A 12 -4.71 -0.85 25.21
N ASN A 13 -5.03 -1.73 24.26
CA ASN A 13 -5.97 -1.45 23.17
C ASN A 13 -6.23 0.05 22.90
N GLU A 14 -5.38 0.72 22.12
CA GLU A 14 -5.81 1.94 21.42
C GLU A 14 -6.75 1.51 20.29
N LYS A 15 -7.97 1.11 20.67
CA LYS A 15 -9.10 1.13 19.76
C LYS A 15 -9.24 2.58 19.33
N SER A 16 -8.90 2.87 18.07
CA SER A 16 -9.22 4.13 17.43
C SER A 16 -10.70 4.41 17.67
N ASN A 17 -11.00 5.44 18.47
CA ASN A 17 -12.36 5.84 18.81
C ASN A 17 -12.99 6.48 17.56
N CYS A 18 -13.35 5.66 16.57
CA CYS A 18 -14.02 6.08 15.36
C CYS A 18 -15.47 6.41 15.74
N ASN A 19 -15.78 7.69 15.96
CA ASN A 19 -17.16 8.13 16.10
C ASN A 19 -17.87 7.90 14.75
N GLN A 20 -18.69 6.84 14.64
CA GLN A 20 -20.04 6.84 14.04
C GLN A 20 -20.51 5.44 13.60
N LYS A 21 -21.81 5.20 13.81
CA LYS A 21 -22.56 3.94 13.66
C LYS A 21 -22.65 3.34 12.24
N HIS A 22 -21.95 3.84 11.24
CA HIS A 22 -21.98 3.29 9.88
C HIS A 22 -20.66 3.57 9.18
N LEU A 23 -19.65 2.74 9.42
CA LEU A 23 -18.36 2.89 8.76
C LEU A 23 -18.50 2.48 7.29
N PRO A 24 -18.28 3.39 6.34
CA PRO A 24 -18.44 3.07 4.95
C PRO A 24 -17.27 2.15 4.53
N SER A 25 -17.57 1.01 3.93
CA SER A 25 -16.55 0.01 3.61
C SER A 25 -15.73 0.40 2.37
N PHE A 26 -14.52 -0.14 2.23
CA PHE A 26 -13.74 -0.09 0.99
C PHE A 26 -14.12 -1.23 0.05
N MET A 27 -15.39 -1.63 0.00
CA MET A 27 -15.88 -2.71 -0.84
C MET A 27 -16.99 -2.23 -1.79
N TRP A 28 -16.92 -2.69 -3.04
CA TRP A 28 -17.95 -2.54 -4.05
C TRP A 28 -18.37 -3.90 -4.58
N LYS A 29 -19.67 -4.09 -4.77
CA LYS A 29 -20.29 -5.27 -5.39
C LYS A 29 -20.60 -4.96 -6.85
N ILE A 30 -20.12 -5.82 -7.74
CA ILE A 30 -20.42 -5.84 -9.17
C ILE A 30 -21.56 -6.86 -9.37
N LYS A 31 -22.77 -6.37 -9.66
CA LYS A 31 -23.92 -7.25 -9.96
C LYS A 31 -23.83 -7.79 -11.38
N ARG A 32 -24.20 -9.06 -11.57
CA ARG A 32 -23.96 -9.80 -12.82
C ARG A 32 -25.11 -10.74 -13.21
N TYR A 33 -26.35 -10.44 -12.84
CA TYR A 33 -27.50 -11.34 -13.05
C TYR A 33 -27.58 -11.87 -14.51
N PRO A 34 -27.83 -13.17 -14.73
CA PRO A 34 -28.09 -14.24 -13.74
C PRO A 34 -26.82 -14.85 -13.11
N ASN A 35 -25.64 -14.35 -13.44
CA ASN A 35 -24.37 -14.86 -12.93
C ASN A 35 -24.05 -14.38 -11.49
N PRO A 36 -23.16 -15.11 -10.77
CA PRO A 36 -22.69 -14.70 -9.45
C PRO A 36 -22.09 -13.29 -9.45
N SER A 37 -22.39 -12.53 -8.39
CA SER A 37 -21.78 -11.22 -8.18
C SER A 37 -20.27 -11.33 -7.95
N SER A 38 -19.56 -10.26 -8.25
CA SER A 38 -18.11 -10.13 -7.98
C SER A 38 -17.85 -8.90 -7.12
N TYR A 39 -16.67 -8.78 -6.55
CA TYR A 39 -16.37 -7.78 -5.53
C TYR A 39 -15.04 -7.08 -5.82
N LEU A 40 -14.99 -5.77 -5.60
CA LEU A 40 -13.76 -4.98 -5.55
C LEU A 40 -13.53 -4.54 -4.10
N PHE A 41 -12.35 -4.81 -3.58
CA PHE A 41 -11.94 -4.47 -2.24
C PHE A 41 -10.68 -3.61 -2.26
N GLY A 42 -10.75 -2.46 -1.58
CA GLY A 42 -9.66 -1.51 -1.41
C GLY A 42 -8.72 -1.93 -0.29
N THR A 43 -7.51 -2.39 -0.62
CA THR A 43 -6.42 -2.72 0.30
C THR A 43 -5.50 -1.53 0.55
N ILE A 44 -4.65 -1.61 1.57
CA ILE A 44 -3.54 -0.66 1.76
C ILE A 44 -2.27 -1.43 2.10
N HIS A 45 -1.12 -0.91 1.67
CA HIS A 45 0.17 -1.59 1.79
C HIS A 45 0.77 -1.45 3.20
N VAL A 46 0.10 -2.02 4.20
CA VAL A 46 0.48 -1.99 5.61
C VAL A 46 0.32 -3.39 6.23
N PRO A 47 0.94 -3.67 7.40
CA PRO A 47 0.82 -4.96 8.07
C PRO A 47 -0.63 -5.39 8.27
N TYR A 48 -0.96 -6.61 7.85
CA TYR A 48 -2.33 -7.12 7.95
C TYR A 48 -2.85 -7.10 9.40
N THR A 49 -1.98 -7.35 10.39
CA THR A 49 -2.32 -7.36 11.82
C THR A 49 -2.87 -6.03 12.35
N LEU A 50 -2.61 -4.92 11.67
CA LEU A 50 -3.06 -3.59 12.09
C LEU A 50 -4.42 -3.19 11.49
N VAL A 51 -4.92 -3.96 10.51
CA VAL A 51 -6.13 -3.63 9.74
C VAL A 51 -7.14 -4.77 9.68
N TRP A 52 -6.70 -6.03 9.73
CA TRP A 52 -7.54 -7.21 9.52
C TRP A 52 -8.73 -7.31 10.48
N ASP A 53 -8.53 -6.97 11.75
CA ASP A 53 -9.59 -7.02 12.76
C ASP A 53 -10.59 -5.87 12.61
N SER A 54 -10.21 -4.79 11.93
CA SER A 54 -11.10 -3.66 11.61
C SER A 54 -11.88 -3.88 10.31
N ILE A 55 -11.49 -4.86 9.47
CA ILE A 55 -12.23 -5.21 8.25
C ILE A 55 -13.56 -5.89 8.64
N PRO A 56 -14.72 -5.34 8.22
CA PRO A 56 -16.03 -5.91 8.54
C PRO A 56 -16.21 -7.37 8.09
N MET A 57 -16.97 -8.15 8.86
CA MET A 57 -17.17 -9.59 8.64
C MET A 57 -17.75 -9.90 7.25
N HIS A 58 -18.66 -9.08 6.73
CA HIS A 58 -19.25 -9.29 5.42
C HIS A 58 -18.24 -9.22 4.27
N ILE A 59 -17.13 -8.49 4.45
CA ILE A 59 -16.04 -8.44 3.47
C ILE A 59 -15.29 -9.76 3.48
N LYS A 60 -14.97 -10.27 4.68
CA LYS A 60 -14.34 -11.59 4.88
C LYS A 60 -15.20 -12.70 4.28
N GLN A 61 -16.51 -12.66 4.50
CA GLN A 61 -17.45 -13.62 3.89
C GLN A 61 -17.51 -13.54 2.36
N ALA A 62 -17.45 -12.34 1.77
CA ALA A 62 -17.39 -12.21 0.32
C ALA A 62 -16.08 -12.76 -0.26
N PHE A 63 -14.96 -12.56 0.43
CA PHE A 63 -13.68 -13.18 0.08
C PHE A 63 -13.77 -14.72 0.15
N GLU A 64 -14.30 -15.26 1.25
CA GLU A 64 -14.48 -16.70 1.46
C GLU A 64 -15.41 -17.35 0.43
N ARG A 65 -16.48 -16.66 0.01
CA ARG A 65 -17.47 -17.18 -0.95
C ARG A 65 -17.04 -17.07 -2.41
N SER A 66 -16.08 -16.20 -2.72
CA SER A 66 -15.64 -15.97 -4.09
C SER A 66 -14.83 -17.17 -4.61
N ASP A 67 -15.04 -17.58 -5.85
CA ASP A 67 -14.32 -18.70 -6.47
C ASP A 67 -12.85 -18.35 -6.76
N CYS A 68 -12.65 -17.13 -7.25
CA CYS A 68 -11.36 -16.64 -7.72
C CYS A 68 -10.99 -15.34 -6.99
N VAL A 69 -9.70 -15.15 -6.72
CA VAL A 69 -9.17 -13.94 -6.09
C VAL A 69 -8.10 -13.34 -6.99
N PHE A 70 -8.19 -12.04 -7.26
CA PHE A 70 -7.25 -11.34 -8.12
C PHE A 70 -6.62 -10.16 -7.38
N PHE A 71 -5.32 -10.02 -7.54
CA PHE A 71 -4.52 -8.94 -6.97
C PHE A 71 -3.94 -8.06 -8.06
N GLU A 72 -3.28 -6.98 -7.67
CA GLU A 72 -2.54 -6.12 -8.58
C GLU A 72 -1.37 -6.89 -9.24
N LEU A 73 -0.55 -7.57 -8.43
CA LEU A 73 0.53 -8.47 -8.85
C LEU A 73 0.45 -9.81 -8.11
N ASP A 74 1.04 -10.85 -8.69
CA ASP A 74 1.18 -12.16 -8.03
C ASP A 74 2.41 -12.18 -7.14
N LEU A 75 2.25 -11.77 -5.88
CA LEU A 75 3.34 -11.71 -4.91
C LEU A 75 3.77 -13.09 -4.38
N LEU A 76 3.07 -14.17 -4.75
CA LEU A 76 3.43 -15.54 -4.39
C LEU A 76 4.31 -16.20 -5.46
N ASP A 77 4.28 -15.67 -6.69
CA ASP A 77 5.12 -16.12 -7.79
C ASP A 77 6.57 -15.61 -7.64
N PRO A 78 7.58 -16.49 -7.49
CA PRO A 78 8.98 -16.10 -7.41
C PRO A 78 9.48 -15.35 -8.64
N TYR A 79 8.90 -15.58 -9.82
CA TYR A 79 9.26 -14.85 -11.04
C TYR A 79 8.85 -13.38 -10.93
N THR A 80 7.63 -13.10 -10.47
CA THR A 80 7.15 -11.73 -10.20
C THR A 80 8.06 -11.00 -9.21
N ILE A 81 8.44 -11.64 -8.09
CA ILE A 81 9.35 -11.05 -7.09
C ILE A 81 10.73 -10.77 -7.70
N THR A 82 11.26 -11.70 -8.49
CA THR A 82 12.57 -11.55 -9.15
C THR A 82 12.55 -10.43 -10.19
N ALA A 83 11.49 -10.35 -11.00
CA ALA A 83 11.33 -9.31 -12.01
C ALA A 83 11.21 -7.92 -11.37
N LEU A 84 10.44 -7.79 -10.26
CA LEU A 84 10.37 -6.57 -9.47
C LEU A 84 11.74 -6.17 -8.92
N ALA A 85 12.52 -7.12 -8.38
CA ALA A 85 13.86 -6.83 -7.88
C ALA A 85 14.80 -6.35 -9.01
N ASN A 86 14.73 -6.99 -10.17
CA ASN A 86 15.58 -6.67 -11.33
C ASN A 86 15.26 -5.31 -11.94
N CYS A 87 13.98 -4.93 -12.03
CA CYS A 87 13.59 -3.65 -12.63
C CYS A 87 14.06 -2.44 -11.81
N GLN A 88 14.42 -2.64 -10.53
CA GLN A 88 14.94 -1.60 -9.66
C GLN A 88 16.43 -1.30 -9.87
N VAL A 89 17.15 -2.18 -10.56
CA VAL A 89 18.61 -2.11 -10.71
C VAL A 89 19.00 -1.16 -11.84
N LEU A 90 20.13 -0.48 -11.68
CA LEU A 90 20.74 0.36 -12.71
C LEU A 90 21.22 -0.49 -13.89
N PRO A 91 20.94 -0.07 -15.14
CA PRO A 91 21.41 -0.75 -16.32
C PRO A 91 22.94 -0.61 -16.48
N ASN A 92 23.52 -1.42 -17.37
CA ASN A 92 24.93 -1.33 -17.79
C ASN A 92 25.94 -1.46 -16.65
N ASN A 93 25.60 -2.21 -15.61
CA ASN A 93 26.44 -2.39 -14.41
C ASN A 93 26.88 -1.10 -13.70
N LYS A 94 26.20 0.02 -13.96
CA LYS A 94 26.46 1.28 -13.25
C LYS A 94 26.11 1.16 -11.76
N LYS A 95 26.76 2.01 -10.98
CA LYS A 95 26.50 2.25 -9.55
C LYS A 95 25.92 3.65 -9.35
N LEU A 96 25.29 3.87 -8.20
CA LEU A 96 24.80 5.18 -7.81
C LEU A 96 25.88 6.24 -7.80
N MET A 97 27.12 5.91 -7.41
CA MET A 97 28.23 6.88 -7.43
C MET A 97 28.55 7.41 -8.84
N ASP A 98 28.14 6.70 -9.91
CA ASP A 98 28.37 7.11 -11.30
C ASP A 98 27.31 8.12 -11.81
N ILE A 99 26.21 8.32 -11.06
CA ILE A 99 25.02 9.09 -11.47
C ILE A 99 24.68 10.18 -10.43
N LEU A 100 24.96 9.86 -9.17
CA LEU A 100 25.16 10.68 -7.98
C LEU A 100 26.04 11.93 -8.15
N PRO A 101 25.59 13.18 -7.95
CA PRO A 101 26.51 14.22 -7.51
C PRO A 101 27.26 13.76 -6.25
N PRO A 102 28.59 13.97 -6.14
CA PRO A 102 29.40 13.40 -5.05
C PRO A 102 28.87 13.74 -3.65
N ASP A 103 28.38 14.97 -3.45
CA ASP A 103 27.86 15.40 -2.15
C ASP A 103 26.51 14.74 -1.81
N LEU A 104 25.65 14.53 -2.81
CA LEU A 104 24.38 13.84 -2.63
C LEU A 104 24.61 12.36 -2.27
N TYR A 105 25.53 11.68 -2.96
CA TYR A 105 25.90 10.30 -2.64
C TYR A 105 26.48 10.18 -1.22
N LYS A 106 27.39 11.08 -0.83
CA LYS A 106 27.94 11.13 0.55
C LYS A 106 26.84 11.37 1.59
N ARG A 107 25.89 12.27 1.31
CA ARG A 107 24.77 12.59 2.20
C ARG A 107 23.82 11.39 2.37
N LEU A 108 23.47 10.72 1.28
CA LEU A 108 22.72 9.47 1.29
C LEU A 108 23.42 8.40 2.15
N LYS A 109 24.72 8.18 1.94
CA LYS A 109 25.50 7.21 2.72
C LYS A 109 25.47 7.51 4.22
N ARG A 110 25.69 8.77 4.61
CA ARG A 110 25.57 9.21 6.03
C ARG A 110 24.17 8.98 6.59
N HIS A 111 23.14 9.20 5.79
CA HIS A 111 21.76 8.93 6.20
C HIS A 111 21.54 7.43 6.47
N LEU A 112 22.02 6.55 5.59
CA LEU A 112 21.92 5.09 5.77
C LEU A 112 22.75 4.61 6.98
N ASP A 113 23.92 5.20 7.22
CA ASP A 113 24.74 4.92 8.41
C ASP A 113 24.01 5.29 9.71
N TYR A 114 23.31 6.43 9.72
CA TYR A 114 22.43 6.79 10.83
C TYR A 114 21.32 5.76 11.04
N VAL A 115 20.59 5.38 9.98
CA VAL A 115 19.50 4.39 10.06
C VAL A 115 20.03 3.07 10.64
N ARG A 116 21.18 2.60 10.14
CA ARG A 116 21.86 1.41 10.65
C ARG A 116 22.13 1.50 12.16
N SER A 117 22.58 2.65 12.65
CA SER A 117 22.84 2.88 14.08
C SER A 117 21.57 2.94 14.94
N MET A 118 20.44 3.35 14.36
CA MET A 118 19.16 3.49 15.05
C MET A 118 18.34 2.20 15.06
N LEU A 119 18.56 1.33 14.09
CA LEU A 119 17.82 0.08 13.92
C LEU A 119 17.70 -0.76 15.21
N PRO A 120 18.76 -0.97 16.01
CA PRO A 120 18.63 -1.67 17.29
C PRO A 120 17.59 -1.05 18.22
N LYS A 121 17.46 0.29 18.25
CA LYS A 121 16.50 1.02 19.09
C LYS A 121 15.07 0.96 18.54
N TRP A 122 14.92 0.89 17.22
CA TRP A 122 13.61 0.87 16.56
C TRP A 122 12.98 -0.52 16.50
N MET A 123 13.77 -1.60 16.57
CA MET A 123 13.26 -2.97 16.57
C MET A 123 12.45 -3.30 17.82
N THR A 124 11.39 -4.09 17.63
CA THR A 124 10.56 -4.59 18.72
C THR A 124 11.17 -5.84 19.36
N SER A 125 10.76 -6.14 20.59
CA SER A 125 11.16 -7.37 21.28
C SER A 125 10.67 -8.63 20.57
N ASP A 126 9.49 -8.57 19.93
CA ASP A 126 8.93 -9.68 19.14
C ASP A 126 9.79 -10.00 17.91
N GLN A 127 10.25 -8.98 17.18
CA GLN A 127 11.16 -9.15 16.05
C GLN A 127 12.46 -9.84 16.49
N ARG A 128 13.04 -9.41 17.62
CA ARG A 128 14.24 -10.04 18.19
C ARG A 128 13.98 -11.49 18.64
N GLY A 129 12.82 -11.75 19.25
CA GLY A 129 12.40 -13.09 19.66
C GLY A 129 12.23 -14.07 18.49
N LYS A 130 11.89 -13.55 17.30
CA LYS A 130 11.82 -14.31 16.03
C LYS A 130 13.17 -14.48 15.33
N GLY A 131 14.27 -14.11 15.98
CA GLY A 131 15.63 -14.24 15.42
C GLY A 131 16.02 -13.14 14.43
N LEU A 132 15.23 -12.07 14.27
CA LEU A 132 15.64 -10.91 13.49
C LEU A 132 16.63 -10.07 14.32
N TYR A 133 17.82 -9.82 13.77
CA TYR A 133 18.80 -8.90 14.33
C TYR A 133 18.98 -7.66 13.44
N ALA A 134 19.42 -6.56 14.04
CA ALA A 134 19.46 -5.25 13.39
C ALA A 134 20.25 -5.24 12.09
N GLU A 135 21.42 -5.88 12.07
CA GLU A 135 22.25 -5.95 10.86
C GLU A 135 21.58 -6.76 9.74
N TYR A 136 20.97 -7.91 10.06
CA TYR A 136 20.22 -8.69 9.08
C TYR A 136 19.07 -7.88 8.49
N LEU A 137 18.28 -7.22 9.34
CA LEU A 137 17.15 -6.42 8.89
C LEU A 137 17.61 -5.22 8.04
N PHE A 138 18.70 -4.56 8.43
CA PHE A 138 19.30 -3.50 7.63
C PHE A 138 19.71 -3.99 6.24
N ASN A 139 20.44 -5.12 6.18
CA ASN A 139 20.91 -5.71 4.93
C ASN A 139 19.76 -6.24 4.07
N ALA A 140 18.70 -6.76 4.68
CA ALA A 140 17.51 -7.22 3.95
C ALA A 140 16.77 -6.06 3.26
N ILE A 141 16.73 -4.87 3.88
CA ILE A 141 16.03 -3.70 3.31
C ILE A 141 16.94 -2.93 2.34
N THR A 142 18.19 -2.71 2.73
CA THR A 142 19.14 -1.83 2.02
C THR A 142 20.13 -2.58 1.15
N GLY A 143 20.05 -3.91 1.09
CA GLY A 143 20.95 -4.76 0.32
C GLY A 143 21.10 -4.27 -1.12
N ASN A 144 22.36 -4.16 -1.57
CA ASN A 144 22.71 -3.69 -2.91
C ASN A 144 22.13 -2.32 -3.29
N TRP A 145 21.85 -1.43 -2.31
CA TRP A 145 21.31 -0.10 -2.59
C TRP A 145 22.17 0.67 -3.59
N GLU A 146 23.49 0.50 -3.57
CA GLU A 146 24.43 1.12 -4.51
C GLU A 146 24.20 0.77 -5.98
N ARG A 147 23.48 -0.33 -6.25
CA ARG A 147 23.12 -0.79 -7.59
C ARG A 147 21.71 -0.41 -8.00
N LYS A 148 20.89 0.12 -7.10
CA LYS A 148 19.50 0.52 -7.39
C LYS A 148 19.45 1.84 -8.15
N ARG A 149 18.42 2.05 -8.97
CA ARG A 149 18.16 3.36 -9.59
C ARG A 149 17.77 4.36 -8.51
N PRO A 150 18.06 5.68 -8.68
CA PRO A 150 17.93 6.60 -7.57
C PRO A 150 16.49 6.83 -7.09
N VAL A 151 15.47 6.59 -7.94
CA VAL A 151 14.05 6.64 -7.54
C VAL A 151 13.71 5.54 -6.53
N TRP A 152 14.23 4.33 -6.73
CA TRP A 152 14.01 3.21 -5.81
C TRP A 152 14.76 3.40 -4.49
N VAL A 153 15.90 4.09 -4.53
CA VAL A 153 16.64 4.50 -3.33
C VAL A 153 15.85 5.56 -2.55
N MET A 154 15.24 6.52 -3.25
CA MET A 154 14.35 7.51 -2.63
C MET A 154 13.17 6.83 -1.92
N LEU A 155 12.48 5.89 -2.60
CA LEU A 155 11.40 5.10 -2.00
C LEU A 155 11.89 4.29 -0.79
N MET A 156 13.05 3.63 -0.93
CA MET A 156 13.68 2.87 0.15
C MET A 156 13.95 3.77 1.36
N VAL A 157 14.59 4.93 1.19
CA VAL A 157 14.85 5.90 2.27
C VAL A 157 13.54 6.33 2.94
N ASN A 158 12.49 6.56 2.17
CA ASN A 158 11.20 6.92 2.74
C ASN A 158 10.54 5.81 3.59
N SER A 159 10.95 4.56 3.38
CA SER A 159 10.48 3.38 4.13
C SER A 159 11.42 2.93 5.27
N LEU A 160 12.39 3.78 5.65
CA LEU A 160 13.39 3.54 6.70
C LEU A 160 13.12 4.39 7.96
N THR A 161 11.86 4.51 8.36
CA THR A 161 11.45 5.20 9.59
C THR A 161 11.30 4.22 10.77
N GLU A 162 11.24 4.72 12.01
CA GLU A 162 10.98 3.90 13.19
C GLU A 162 9.67 3.09 13.06
N SER A 163 8.61 3.72 12.55
CA SER A 163 7.30 3.09 12.36
C SER A 163 7.39 1.94 11.35
N ASP A 164 8.06 2.17 10.22
CA ASP A 164 8.23 1.15 9.18
C ASP A 164 9.07 -0.01 9.69
N ILE A 165 10.18 0.26 10.40
CA ILE A 165 11.04 -0.78 10.97
C ILE A 165 10.29 -1.65 11.97
N LYS A 166 9.46 -1.08 12.86
CA LYS A 166 8.65 -1.85 13.83
C LYS A 166 7.71 -2.84 13.16
N SER A 167 7.29 -2.55 11.93
CA SER A 167 6.37 -3.38 11.15
C SER A 167 7.01 -4.44 10.27
N ARG A 168 8.34 -4.41 10.08
CA ARG A 168 9.05 -5.36 9.21
C ARG A 168 8.93 -6.79 9.72
N GLY A 169 8.82 -7.72 8.78
CA GLY A 169 8.62 -9.15 9.07
C GLY A 169 7.15 -9.54 9.22
N ILE A 170 6.22 -8.58 9.19
CA ILE A 170 4.79 -8.85 9.13
C ILE A 170 4.31 -8.70 7.68
N PRO A 171 3.61 -9.68 7.09
CA PRO A 171 3.02 -9.55 5.76
C PRO A 171 2.11 -8.33 5.64
N VAL A 172 2.20 -7.63 4.52
CA VAL A 172 1.20 -6.60 4.17
C VAL A 172 -0.14 -7.25 3.84
N LEU A 173 -1.24 -6.49 3.94
CA LEU A 173 -2.60 -6.99 3.71
C LEU A 173 -2.76 -7.73 2.37
N ASP A 174 -2.16 -7.21 1.29
CA ASP A 174 -2.23 -7.81 -0.05
C ASP A 174 -1.62 -9.23 -0.07
N LEU A 175 -0.41 -9.37 0.48
CA LEU A 175 0.29 -10.65 0.55
C LEU A 175 -0.43 -11.63 1.48
N TYR A 176 -0.93 -11.15 2.62
CA TYR A 176 -1.72 -11.97 3.55
C TYR A 176 -2.97 -12.52 2.87
N LEU A 177 -3.73 -11.69 2.15
CA LEU A 177 -4.91 -12.13 1.41
C LEU A 177 -4.55 -13.15 0.32
N ALA A 178 -3.42 -12.98 -0.37
CA ALA A 178 -2.96 -13.95 -1.36
C ALA A 178 -2.62 -15.30 -0.71
N GLN A 179 -1.91 -15.28 0.42
CA GLN A 179 -1.60 -16.48 1.21
C GLN A 179 -2.86 -17.19 1.70
N GLU A 180 -3.86 -16.45 2.19
CA GLU A 180 -5.13 -17.02 2.61
C GLU A 180 -5.93 -17.60 1.43
N ALA A 181 -5.92 -16.95 0.27
CA ALA A 181 -6.55 -17.49 -0.94
C ALA A 181 -5.91 -18.81 -1.37
N GLN A 182 -4.57 -18.91 -1.33
CA GLN A 182 -3.83 -20.14 -1.59
C GLN A 182 -4.15 -21.23 -0.56
N ARG A 183 -4.19 -20.88 0.74
CA ARG A 183 -4.54 -21.80 1.84
C ARG A 183 -5.96 -22.37 1.68
N MET A 184 -6.88 -21.58 1.13
CA MET A 184 -8.25 -21.98 0.81
C MET A 184 -8.40 -22.68 -0.55
N ASN A 185 -7.30 -22.99 -1.25
CA ASN A 185 -7.27 -23.57 -2.60
C ASN A 185 -8.11 -22.78 -3.62
N LYS A 186 -8.19 -21.46 -3.47
CA LYS A 186 -8.85 -20.57 -4.45
C LYS A 186 -7.95 -20.35 -5.65
N LYS A 187 -8.55 -20.11 -6.82
CA LYS A 187 -7.79 -19.68 -7.99
C LYS A 187 -7.33 -18.24 -7.80
N THR A 188 -6.02 -18.02 -7.78
CA THR A 188 -5.43 -16.68 -7.69
C THR A 188 -5.01 -16.16 -9.07
N GLY A 189 -4.83 -14.84 -9.20
CA GLY A 189 -4.28 -14.22 -10.39
C GLY A 189 -3.91 -12.75 -10.18
N ALA A 190 -3.32 -12.15 -11.19
CA ALA A 190 -2.90 -10.74 -11.21
C ALA A 190 -3.57 -9.98 -12.37
N VAL A 191 -3.83 -8.69 -12.18
CA VAL A 191 -4.39 -7.83 -13.23
C VAL A 191 -3.37 -6.90 -13.89
N GLU A 192 -2.18 -6.78 -13.30
CA GLU A 192 -1.07 -5.99 -13.85
C GLU A 192 0.13 -6.89 -14.15
N ARG A 193 1.06 -6.33 -14.93
CA ARG A 193 2.41 -6.89 -15.11
C ARG A 193 3.45 -6.08 -14.34
N VAL A 194 4.59 -6.71 -14.06
CA VAL A 194 5.70 -6.06 -13.34
C VAL A 194 6.17 -4.80 -14.07
N GLU A 195 6.23 -4.82 -15.40
CA GLU A 195 6.67 -3.69 -16.20
C GLU A 195 5.77 -2.47 -15.98
N GLU A 196 4.47 -2.67 -15.75
CA GLU A 196 3.50 -1.60 -15.55
C GLU A 196 3.69 -0.86 -14.23
N GLN A 197 4.28 -1.51 -13.23
CA GLN A 197 4.67 -0.86 -11.97
C GLN A 197 6.07 -0.24 -12.04
N CYS A 198 6.98 -0.84 -12.81
CA CYS A 198 8.37 -0.39 -12.88
C CYS A 198 8.59 0.81 -13.81
N LEU A 199 7.91 0.85 -14.96
CA LEU A 199 8.11 1.89 -15.98
C LEU A 199 7.82 3.32 -15.45
N PRO A 200 6.72 3.58 -14.73
CA PRO A 200 6.47 4.90 -14.14
C PRO A 200 7.59 5.39 -13.22
N MET A 201 8.32 4.49 -12.57
CA MET A 201 9.49 4.86 -11.76
C MET A 201 10.72 5.08 -12.64
N ASN A 202 10.93 4.18 -13.60
CA ASN A 202 12.15 4.09 -14.37
C ASN A 202 12.24 5.12 -15.52
N ASP A 203 11.11 5.69 -15.94
CA ASP A 203 11.00 6.68 -17.03
C ASP A 203 11.22 8.12 -16.55
N LEU A 204 11.38 8.34 -15.24
CA LEU A 204 11.73 9.65 -14.69
C LEU A 204 13.09 10.12 -15.20
N SER A 205 13.18 11.40 -15.55
CA SER A 205 14.45 12.01 -15.94
C SER A 205 15.43 12.08 -14.76
N ASN A 206 16.74 12.07 -15.05
CA ASN A 206 17.78 12.22 -14.03
C ASN A 206 17.55 13.47 -13.15
N MET A 207 17.11 14.59 -13.74
CA MET A 207 16.84 15.81 -13.01
C MET A 207 15.70 15.64 -11.99
N GLN A 208 14.59 15.01 -12.40
CA GLN A 208 13.44 14.75 -11.50
C GLN A 208 13.84 13.84 -10.34
N VAL A 209 14.60 12.78 -10.62
CA VAL A 209 14.98 11.82 -9.58
C VAL A 209 16.00 12.43 -8.61
N LEU A 210 16.98 13.21 -9.11
CA LEU A 210 17.93 13.91 -8.25
C LEU A 210 17.23 14.94 -7.35
N PHE A 211 16.28 15.69 -7.90
CA PHE A 211 15.45 16.61 -7.14
C PHE A 211 14.68 15.87 -6.04
N ALA A 212 13.96 14.80 -6.39
CA ALA A 212 13.15 14.04 -5.45
C ALA A 212 13.98 13.42 -4.32
N LEU A 213 15.10 12.76 -4.66
CA LEU A 213 16.01 12.17 -3.66
C LEU A 213 16.60 13.25 -2.72
N ASN A 214 17.00 14.40 -3.26
CA ASN A 214 17.52 15.51 -2.46
C ASN A 214 16.45 16.04 -1.49
N ARG A 215 15.21 16.20 -1.96
CA ARG A 215 14.07 16.64 -1.13
C ARG A 215 13.77 15.62 -0.02
N THR A 216 13.68 14.33 -0.36
CA THR A 216 13.45 13.25 0.62
C THR A 216 14.53 13.22 1.70
N LEU A 217 15.81 13.31 1.33
CA LEU A 217 16.89 13.36 2.33
C LEU A 217 16.78 14.59 3.24
N SER A 218 16.47 15.75 2.66
CA SER A 218 16.31 17.00 3.42
C SER A 218 15.14 16.93 4.41
N GLN A 219 14.02 16.34 3.99
CA GLN A 219 12.86 16.13 4.84
C GLN A 219 13.20 15.22 6.02
N HIS A 220 13.84 14.08 5.77
CA HIS A 220 14.23 13.14 6.82
C HIS A 220 15.26 13.72 7.79
N GLU A 221 16.17 14.55 7.31
CA GLU A 221 17.12 15.28 8.14
C GLU A 221 16.41 16.31 9.03
N ASN A 222 15.48 17.09 8.48
CA ASN A 222 14.70 18.06 9.25
C ASN A 222 13.86 17.37 10.33
N ILE A 223 13.29 16.20 10.04
CA ILE A 223 12.57 15.39 11.02
C ILE A 223 13.52 14.92 12.13
N ARG A 224 14.70 14.41 11.76
CA ARG A 224 15.72 13.95 12.70
C ARG A 224 16.21 15.04 13.64
N TYR A 225 16.44 16.24 13.13
CA TYR A 225 16.88 17.38 13.92
C TYR A 225 15.74 18.04 14.72
N GLY A 226 14.50 17.57 14.57
CA GLY A 226 13.33 18.12 15.26
C GLY A 226 12.79 19.42 14.67
N PHE A 227 13.28 19.85 13.50
CA PHE A 227 12.81 21.05 12.80
C PHE A 227 11.45 20.84 12.10
N MET A 228 11.08 19.59 11.85
CA MET A 228 9.85 19.23 11.15
C MET A 228 9.20 18.02 11.82
N ARG A 229 7.87 17.99 11.88
CA ARG A 229 7.11 16.77 12.20
C ARG A 229 6.62 16.14 10.89
N PRO A 230 6.58 14.80 10.78
CA PRO A 230 5.93 14.15 9.65
C PRO A 230 4.49 14.66 9.49
N SER A 231 4.12 15.12 8.30
CA SER A 231 2.77 15.65 8.03
C SER A 231 1.71 14.57 7.96
N TYR A 232 2.10 13.36 7.57
CA TYR A 232 1.24 12.18 7.47
C TYR A 232 2.08 10.92 7.68
N THR A 233 1.64 10.01 8.54
CA THR A 233 2.37 8.79 8.88
C THR A 233 1.61 7.54 8.42
N THR A 234 2.31 6.40 8.33
CA THR A 234 1.69 5.08 8.16
C THR A 234 0.63 4.79 9.23
N GLN A 235 0.81 5.31 10.46
CA GLN A 235 -0.18 5.17 11.53
C GLN A 235 -1.44 5.99 11.26
N ASP A 236 -1.30 7.18 10.70
CA ASP A 236 -2.46 7.99 10.28
C ASP A 236 -3.21 7.28 9.15
N LEU A 237 -2.49 6.70 8.18
CA LEU A 237 -3.09 5.88 7.12
C LEU A 237 -3.92 4.73 7.67
N ILE A 238 -3.33 3.93 8.58
CA ILE A 238 -4.01 2.81 9.25
C ILE A 238 -5.24 3.29 10.01
N ARG A 239 -5.11 4.37 10.78
CA ARG A 239 -6.22 4.94 11.55
C ARG A 239 -7.38 5.35 10.63
N HIS A 240 -7.07 6.05 9.55
CA HIS A 240 -8.08 6.50 8.59
C HIS A 240 -8.75 5.34 7.85
N TYR A 241 -7.97 4.31 7.49
CA TYR A 241 -8.49 3.08 6.88
C TYR A 241 -9.41 2.33 7.84
N ASN A 242 -9.00 2.12 9.08
CA ASN A 242 -9.82 1.44 10.09
C ASN A 242 -11.10 2.24 10.42
N CYS A 243 -11.06 3.57 10.30
CA CYS A 243 -12.25 4.42 10.43
C CYS A 243 -13.04 4.61 9.12
N GLY A 244 -12.78 3.85 8.04
CA GLY A 244 -13.56 3.94 6.80
C GLY A 244 -13.45 5.28 6.06
N ASN A 245 -12.46 6.13 6.40
CA ASN A 245 -12.35 7.47 5.84
C ASN A 245 -11.55 7.45 4.52
N LEU A 246 -12.27 7.55 3.40
CA LEU A 246 -11.69 7.60 2.05
C LEU A 246 -10.93 8.90 1.75
N ASN A 247 -11.37 10.05 2.28
CA ASN A 247 -10.88 11.36 1.85
C ASN A 247 -9.40 11.58 2.20
N SER A 248 -8.96 11.03 3.35
CA SER A 248 -7.58 11.05 3.80
C SER A 248 -6.66 10.07 3.07
N ILE A 249 -7.22 9.03 2.44
CA ILE A 249 -6.47 7.95 1.77
C ILE A 249 -6.29 8.24 0.27
N ILE A 250 -7.32 8.85 -0.35
CA ILE A 250 -7.33 9.19 -1.78
C ILE A 250 -6.35 10.33 -2.10
N PHE A 251 -6.18 11.30 -1.20
CA PHE A 251 -5.37 12.49 -1.45
C PHE A 251 -3.93 12.41 -0.92
N ASN A 252 -3.62 11.44 -0.05
CA ASN A 252 -2.29 11.27 0.52
C ASN A 252 -1.78 9.83 0.34
N GLN A 253 -0.99 9.62 -0.72
CA GLN A 253 0.16 8.69 -0.79
C GLN A 253 -0.08 7.17 -0.62
N GLY A 254 -1.27 6.70 -0.22
CA GLY A 254 -1.50 5.32 0.21
C GLY A 254 -1.44 4.24 -0.88
N THR A 255 -1.68 4.60 -2.15
CA THR A 255 -1.67 3.64 -3.27
C THR A 255 -0.39 3.67 -4.10
N SER A 256 0.35 4.78 -4.04
CA SER A 256 1.48 5.03 -4.94
C SER A 256 2.84 4.71 -4.32
N GLN A 257 2.92 4.51 -2.99
CA GLN A 257 4.18 4.35 -2.24
C GLN A 257 5.17 5.54 -2.38
N VAL A 258 4.82 6.58 -3.14
CA VAL A 258 5.66 7.75 -3.40
C VAL A 258 5.49 8.77 -2.28
N PRO A 259 6.60 9.33 -1.72
CA PRO A 259 6.54 10.40 -0.74
C PRO A 259 5.88 11.66 -1.31
N SER A 260 5.07 12.37 -0.53
CA SER A 260 4.67 13.73 -0.91
C SER A 260 5.90 14.62 -0.97
N LEU A 261 6.09 15.26 -2.11
CA LEU A 261 7.19 16.21 -2.33
C LEU A 261 6.75 17.64 -2.01
N ILE A 262 5.46 17.85 -1.77
CA ILE A 262 4.88 19.06 -1.21
C ILE A 262 4.78 18.91 0.32
N GLY A 263 5.58 19.69 1.05
CA GLY A 263 5.69 19.58 2.50
C GLY A 263 6.58 20.63 3.18
N SER A 264 6.00 21.82 3.39
CA SER A 264 6.26 22.82 4.44
C SER A 264 7.72 23.18 4.83
N SER A 265 8.57 23.51 3.87
CA SER A 265 9.63 24.49 4.16
C SER A 265 9.12 25.89 3.81
N TYR A 266 9.23 26.83 4.75
CA TYR A 266 8.87 28.24 4.54
C TYR A 266 9.75 28.94 3.48
N SER A 267 10.73 28.24 2.90
CA SER A 267 11.79 28.78 2.04
C SER A 267 11.90 28.08 0.68
N GLU A 268 10.81 27.52 0.16
CA GLU A 268 10.84 26.89 -1.16
C GLU A 268 10.84 27.93 -2.28
N SER A 269 11.82 27.81 -3.18
CA SER A 269 11.86 28.63 -4.39
C SER A 269 10.66 28.31 -5.29
N SER A 270 10.24 29.26 -6.13
CA SER A 270 9.16 29.04 -7.11
C SER A 270 9.46 27.87 -8.05
N LYS A 271 10.74 27.70 -8.43
CA LYS A 271 11.20 26.58 -9.28
C LYS A 271 11.06 25.23 -8.60
N ASP A 272 11.32 25.16 -7.29
CA ASP A 272 11.20 23.91 -6.54
C ASP A 272 9.73 23.52 -6.36
N LYS A 273 8.84 24.49 -6.12
CA LYS A 273 7.39 24.25 -6.07
C LYS A 273 6.86 23.70 -7.39
N GLU A 274 7.23 24.35 -8.50
CA GLU A 274 6.85 23.89 -9.83
C GLU A 274 7.39 22.48 -10.13
N SER A 275 8.62 22.17 -9.72
CA SER A 275 9.22 20.84 -9.90
C SER A 275 8.49 19.77 -9.08
N SER A 276 8.12 20.07 -7.83
CA SER A 276 7.31 19.18 -6.98
C SER A 276 5.93 18.94 -7.60
N GLU A 277 5.21 19.99 -8.00
CA GLU A 277 3.88 19.87 -8.63
C GLU A 277 3.91 19.06 -9.93
N ARG A 278 4.90 19.29 -10.80
CA ARG A 278 5.07 18.52 -12.03
C ARG A 278 5.30 17.04 -11.75
N LEU A 279 6.11 16.71 -10.74
CA LEU A 279 6.42 15.32 -10.40
C LEU A 279 5.22 14.63 -9.73
N GLU A 280 4.48 15.32 -8.88
CA GLU A 280 3.24 14.80 -8.29
C GLU A 280 2.16 14.56 -9.36
N ASN A 281 1.99 15.49 -10.30
CA ASN A 281 1.06 15.32 -11.42
C ASN A 281 1.46 14.13 -12.31
N TYR A 282 2.76 13.95 -12.56
CA TYR A 282 3.26 12.78 -13.28
C TYR A 282 2.90 11.47 -12.56
N PHE A 283 3.20 11.35 -11.26
CA PHE A 283 2.87 10.13 -10.51
C PHE A 283 1.37 9.88 -10.42
N ARG A 284 0.56 10.93 -10.21
CA ARG A 284 -0.89 10.81 -10.23
C ARG A 284 -1.40 10.29 -11.58
N ASN A 285 -0.84 10.78 -12.68
CA ASN A 285 -1.23 10.33 -14.01
C ASN A 285 -0.83 8.87 -14.27
N GLU A 286 0.42 8.50 -14.00
CA GLU A 286 0.93 7.16 -14.30
C GLU A 286 0.42 6.09 -13.32
N LEU A 287 0.49 6.36 -12.01
CA LEU A 287 0.22 5.36 -10.96
C LEU A 287 -1.24 5.28 -10.53
N VAL A 288 -2.06 6.28 -10.88
CA VAL A 288 -3.48 6.28 -10.53
C VAL A 288 -4.33 6.27 -11.79
N ILE A 289 -4.25 7.30 -12.63
CA ILE A 289 -5.21 7.47 -13.75
C ILE A 289 -5.02 6.37 -14.80
N LYS A 290 -3.83 6.29 -15.41
CA LYS A 290 -3.52 5.31 -16.47
C LYS A 290 -3.58 3.88 -15.93
N ARG A 291 -3.01 3.67 -14.75
CA ARG A 291 -3.00 2.37 -14.06
C ARG A 291 -4.41 1.85 -13.82
N ASN A 292 -5.29 2.65 -13.21
CA ASN A 292 -6.66 2.23 -12.92
C ASN A 292 -7.46 1.96 -14.20
N LEU A 293 -7.24 2.72 -15.27
CA LEU A 293 -7.90 2.47 -16.55
C LEU A 293 -7.55 1.07 -17.09
N LYS A 294 -6.26 0.70 -17.09
CA LYS A 294 -5.81 -0.62 -17.54
C LYS A 294 -6.32 -1.74 -16.63
N MET A 295 -6.22 -1.56 -15.31
CA MET A 295 -6.75 -2.53 -14.36
C MET A 295 -8.26 -2.75 -14.55
N ALA A 296 -9.03 -1.68 -14.77
CA ALA A 296 -10.46 -1.77 -15.02
C ALA A 296 -10.77 -2.54 -16.32
N GLN A 297 -10.04 -2.28 -17.40
CA GLN A 297 -10.15 -3.06 -18.64
C GLN A 297 -9.87 -4.54 -18.38
N LYS A 298 -8.84 -4.85 -17.59
CA LYS A 298 -8.50 -6.23 -17.26
C LYS A 298 -9.59 -6.92 -16.41
N VAL A 299 -10.19 -6.20 -15.48
CA VAL A 299 -11.35 -6.68 -14.71
C VAL A 299 -12.50 -7.02 -15.66
N ILE A 300 -12.82 -6.16 -16.62
CA ILE A 300 -13.90 -6.41 -17.61
C ILE A 300 -13.62 -7.70 -18.40
N GLU A 301 -12.40 -7.88 -18.89
CA GLU A 301 -11.99 -9.09 -19.60
C GLU A 301 -12.15 -10.35 -18.74
N ILE A 302 -11.70 -10.31 -17.48
CA ILE A 302 -11.78 -11.44 -16.54
C ILE A 302 -13.24 -11.80 -16.27
N LEU A 303 -14.09 -10.80 -16.03
CA LEU A 303 -15.52 -10.99 -15.82
C LEU A 303 -16.18 -11.62 -17.06
N ALA A 304 -15.83 -11.17 -18.27
CA ALA A 304 -16.37 -11.73 -19.51
C ALA A 304 -15.91 -13.17 -19.78
N ALA A 305 -14.66 -13.51 -19.45
CA ALA A 305 -14.06 -14.80 -19.81
C ALA A 305 -14.70 -16.01 -19.10
N ASN A 306 -15.12 -15.89 -17.84
CA ASN A 306 -15.90 -16.95 -17.18
C ASN A 306 -17.09 -16.35 -16.43
N ALA A 307 -18.24 -16.32 -17.11
CA ALA A 307 -19.46 -15.73 -16.61
C ALA A 307 -19.96 -16.40 -15.31
N HIS A 308 -19.84 -17.72 -15.19
CA HIS A 308 -20.37 -18.52 -14.08
C HIS A 308 -19.55 -18.44 -12.77
N LYS A 309 -18.41 -17.74 -12.77
CA LYS A 309 -17.52 -17.62 -11.60
C LYS A 309 -17.71 -16.28 -10.88
N SER A 310 -17.59 -16.34 -9.55
CA SER A 310 -17.51 -15.16 -8.68
C SER A 310 -16.04 -14.78 -8.44
N TYR A 311 -15.77 -13.46 -8.42
CA TYR A 311 -14.42 -12.93 -8.29
C TYR A 311 -14.33 -11.96 -7.12
N PHE A 312 -13.21 -12.00 -6.41
CA PHE A 312 -12.81 -11.00 -5.43
C PHE A 312 -11.53 -10.33 -5.90
N PHE A 313 -11.62 -9.06 -6.25
CA PHE A 313 -10.49 -8.23 -6.67
C PHE A 313 -10.00 -7.41 -5.48
N ALA A 314 -8.74 -7.57 -5.07
CA ALA A 314 -8.14 -6.87 -3.95
C ALA A 314 -7.04 -5.94 -4.46
N PHE A 315 -7.33 -4.64 -4.50
CA PHE A 315 -6.47 -3.61 -5.08
C PHE A 315 -6.37 -2.37 -4.18
N GLY A 316 -5.38 -1.50 -4.37
CA GLY A 316 -5.13 -0.35 -3.50
C GLY A 316 -6.35 0.58 -3.31
N ALA A 317 -6.58 1.04 -2.08
CA ALA A 317 -7.68 1.91 -1.68
C ALA A 317 -7.51 3.31 -2.30
N GLY A 318 -8.41 3.66 -3.21
CA GLY A 318 -8.29 4.90 -4.01
C GLY A 318 -8.80 4.74 -5.45
N GLN A 319 -9.37 3.59 -5.78
CA GLN A 319 -9.76 3.21 -7.14
C GLN A 319 -11.19 3.60 -7.51
N ASN A 320 -11.66 4.77 -7.08
CA ASN A 320 -12.96 5.28 -7.51
C ASN A 320 -13.06 5.33 -9.05
N SER A 321 -11.94 5.61 -9.74
CA SER A 321 -11.92 5.60 -11.20
C SER A 321 -12.09 4.22 -11.83
N ILE A 322 -11.75 3.11 -11.16
CA ILE A 322 -12.09 1.76 -11.66
C ILE A 322 -13.59 1.57 -11.64
N ILE A 323 -14.25 2.01 -10.56
CA ILE A 323 -15.71 1.94 -10.43
C ILE A 323 -16.37 2.72 -11.55
N ASP A 324 -15.86 3.90 -11.88
CA ASP A 324 -16.39 4.73 -12.97
C ASP A 324 -16.23 4.05 -14.34
N VAL A 325 -15.08 3.45 -14.62
CA VAL A 325 -14.85 2.70 -15.88
C VAL A 325 -15.77 1.48 -15.98
N LEU A 326 -15.98 0.74 -14.89
CA LEU A 326 -16.91 -0.40 -14.88
C LEU A 326 -18.36 0.02 -15.12
N LYS A 327 -18.80 1.12 -14.50
CA LYS A 327 -20.14 1.68 -14.75
C LYS A 327 -20.30 2.13 -16.19
N ALA A 328 -19.28 2.79 -16.76
CA ALA A 328 -19.29 3.19 -18.17
C ALA A 328 -19.33 1.99 -19.12
N ALA A 329 -18.77 0.85 -18.72
CA ALA A 329 -18.87 -0.42 -19.44
C ALA A 329 -20.21 -1.16 -19.22
N GLY A 330 -21.17 -0.58 -18.49
CA GLY A 330 -22.52 -1.12 -18.29
C GLY A 330 -22.68 -2.02 -17.07
N PHE A 331 -21.66 -2.16 -16.21
CA PHE A 331 -21.81 -2.92 -14.97
C PHE A 331 -22.56 -2.11 -13.90
N GLU A 332 -23.48 -2.77 -13.20
CA GLU A 332 -24.09 -2.21 -12.00
C GLU A 332 -23.17 -2.45 -10.81
N VAL A 333 -22.54 -1.36 -10.34
CA VAL A 333 -21.56 -1.39 -9.24
C VAL A 333 -22.06 -0.57 -8.06
N GLU A 334 -22.26 -1.24 -6.93
CA GLU A 334 -22.77 -0.64 -5.69
C GLU A 334 -21.75 -0.74 -4.57
N ARG A 335 -21.63 0.34 -3.79
CA ARG A 335 -20.80 0.30 -2.58
C ARG A 335 -21.49 -0.56 -1.51
N VAL A 336 -20.74 -1.48 -0.92
CA VAL A 336 -21.25 -2.32 0.17
C VAL A 336 -21.20 -1.52 1.47
N THR A 337 -22.34 -1.39 2.14
CA THR A 337 -22.45 -0.78 3.47
C THR A 337 -23.08 -1.80 4.41
N GLU A 338 -22.88 -1.65 5.73
CA GLU A 338 -23.52 -2.53 6.72
C GLU A 338 -25.05 -2.54 6.60
N VAL A 339 -25.66 -1.44 6.14
CA VAL A 339 -27.11 -1.30 5.94
C VAL A 339 -27.62 -2.08 4.72
N ASN A 340 -26.84 -2.15 3.64
CA ASN A 340 -27.22 -2.86 2.41
C ASN A 340 -27.23 -4.39 2.57
N ILE A 341 -26.64 -4.91 3.65
CA ILE A 341 -26.59 -6.35 3.95
C ILE A 341 -27.88 -6.80 4.61
N ASN A 342 -28.41 -6.01 5.54
CA ASN A 342 -29.65 -6.33 6.24
C ASN A 342 -30.86 -6.34 5.30
N ARG A 343 -30.88 -5.48 4.26
CA ARG A 343 -31.91 -5.51 3.20
C ARG A 343 -31.82 -6.75 2.32
N ASN A 344 -30.62 -7.17 1.93
CA ASN A 344 -30.44 -8.37 1.11
C ASN A 344 -30.70 -9.68 1.89
N ALA A 345 -30.46 -9.70 3.21
CA ALA A 345 -30.80 -10.82 4.08
C ALA A 345 -32.32 -10.95 4.33
N SER A 346 -33.04 -9.83 4.37
CA SER A 346 -34.52 -9.83 4.39
C SER A 346 -35.11 -10.25 3.05
N ASP A 347 -34.55 -9.83 1.91
CA ASP A 347 -35.07 -10.24 0.59
C ASP A 347 -34.79 -11.72 0.26
N ALA A 348 -33.67 -12.27 0.75
CA ALA A 348 -33.37 -13.69 0.63
C ALA A 348 -34.27 -14.57 1.53
N SER A 349 -34.75 -14.05 2.65
CA SER A 349 -35.70 -14.76 3.52
C SER A 349 -37.15 -14.61 3.03
N VAL A 350 -37.51 -13.50 2.38
CA VAL A 350 -38.84 -13.33 1.74
C VAL A 350 -38.98 -14.20 0.48
N SER A 351 -37.93 -14.39 -0.31
CA SER A 351 -37.98 -15.27 -1.50
C SER A 351 -38.13 -16.77 -1.17
N MET A 352 -37.68 -17.20 0.02
CA MET A 352 -37.90 -18.56 0.53
C MET A 352 -39.28 -18.80 1.14
N ILE A 353 -40.02 -17.73 1.49
CA ILE A 353 -41.37 -17.85 2.07
C ILE A 353 -42.44 -17.86 0.96
N SER A 354 -42.15 -17.33 -0.22
CA SER A 354 -43.12 -17.25 -1.33
C SER A 354 -43.21 -18.52 -2.22
N THR A 355 -42.56 -19.63 -1.83
CA THR A 355 -42.59 -20.91 -2.58
C THR A 355 -43.07 -22.10 -1.74
N LYS A 356 -44.03 -21.89 -0.84
CA LYS A 356 -44.80 -22.96 -0.22
C LYS A 356 -46.28 -22.82 -0.46
#